data_AF-A0A939MFI7-F1
#
_entry.id   AF-A0A939MFI7-F1
#
_cell.length_a   1.000
_cell.length_b   1.000
_cell.length_c   1.000
_cell.angle_alpha   90.00
_cell.angle_beta   90.00
_cell.angle_gamma   90.00
#
_symmetry.space_group_name_H-M   'P 1'
#
loop_
_entity.id
_entity.type
_entity.pdbx_description
1 polymer ?
#
loop_
_entity_poly.entity_id
_entity_poly.type
_entity_poly.pdbx_seq_one_letter_code
_entity_poly.pdbx_strand_id
1 'polypeptide(L)' 'MDLDSKIARVKELIAKREDLNAELGELLGGVVRERRVPKCSKCNEPGHRASACPSKTVDAAN' A
#
# COMPACT_ATOMS: atom_id res chain seq x y z
N MET A 1 15.38 -7.95 22.51
CA MET A 1 15.30 -8.38 21.10
C MET A 1 16.50 -7.80 20.38
N ASP A 2 17.53 -8.61 20.25
CA ASP A 2 18.78 -8.31 19.55
C ASP A 2 18.52 -7.94 18.09
N LEU A 3 19.36 -7.03 17.58
CA LEU A 3 19.22 -6.51 16.22
C LEU A 3 19.33 -7.65 15.19
N ASP A 4 20.23 -8.60 15.42
CA ASP A 4 20.40 -9.80 14.61
C ASP A 4 19.13 -10.67 14.54
N SER A 5 18.43 -10.84 15.67
CA SER A 5 17.16 -11.57 15.69
C SER A 5 16.06 -10.84 14.90
N LYS A 6 16.03 -9.51 14.95
CA LYS A 6 15.10 -8.70 14.15
C LYS A 6 15.43 -8.80 12.66
N ILE A 7 16.71 -8.76 12.29
CA ILE A 7 17.17 -8.90 10.91
C ILE A 7 16.80 -10.29 10.36
N ALA A 8 17.01 -11.34 11.14
CA ALA A 8 16.60 -12.70 10.76
C ALA A 8 15.09 -12.76 10.49
N ARG A 9 14.29 -12.20 11.40
CA ARG A 9 12.83 -12.16 11.24
C ARG A 9 12.38 -11.36 10.01
N VAL A 10 13.04 -10.25 9.72
CA VAL A 10 12.74 -9.43 8.53
C VAL A 10 13.06 -10.21 7.24
N LYS A 11 14.16 -10.96 7.20
CA LYS A 11 14.50 -11.81 6.03
C LYS A 11 13.44 -12.89 5.78
N GLU A 12 12.97 -13.56 6.83
CA GLU A 12 11.88 -14.54 6.72
C GLU A 12 10.60 -13.90 6.19
N LEU A 13 10.25 -12.71 6.68
CA LEU A 13 9.05 -11.99 6.26
C LEU A 13 9.13 -11.54 4.80
N ILE A 14 10.31 -11.16 4.31
CA ILE A 14 10.53 -10.80 2.90
C ILE A 14 10.34 -12.03 2.01
N ALA A 15 10.98 -13.15 2.33
CA ALA A 15 10.85 -14.38 1.56
C ALA A 15 9.38 -14.84 1.48
N LYS A 16 8.66 -14.79 2.60
CA LYS A 16 7.24 -15.15 2.65
C LYS A 16 6.36 -14.20 1.82
N ARG A 17 6.75 -12.94 1.69
CA ARG A 17 6.03 -11.95 0.88
C ARG A 17 6.18 -12.23 -0.62
N GLU A 18 7.34 -12.68 -1.07
CA GLU A 18 7.58 -13.02 -2.49
C GLU A 18 6.78 -14.25 -2.89
N ASP A 19 6.78 -15.29 -2.04
CA ASP A 19 6.01 -16.52 -2.23
C ASP A 19 4.50 -16.23 -2.35
N LEU A 20 3.95 -15.45 -1.41
CA LEU A 20 2.55 -15.02 -1.47
C LEU A 20 2.23 -14.19 -2.71
N ASN A 21 3.16 -13.36 -3.18
CA ASN A 21 2.95 -12.56 -4.39
C ASN A 21 2.90 -13.43 -5.65
N ALA A 22 3.74 -14.47 -5.71
CA ALA A 22 3.75 -15.45 -6.80
C ALA A 22 2.45 -16.28 -6.82
N GLU A 23 2.04 -16.81 -5.68
CA GLU A 23 0.79 -17.58 -5.54
C GLU A 23 -0.44 -16.73 -5.91
N LEU A 24 -0.51 -15.49 -5.42
CA LEU A 24 -1.55 -14.54 -5.79
C LEU A 24 -1.52 -14.19 -7.28
N GLY A 25 -0.33 -14.09 -7.88
CA GLY A 25 -0.16 -13.82 -9.31
C GLY A 25 -0.72 -14.94 -10.19
N GLU A 26 -0.54 -16.18 -9.77
CA GLU A 26 -1.08 -17.36 -10.45
C GLU A 26 -2.60 -17.47 -10.31
N LEU A 27 -3.13 -17.30 -9.10
CA LEU A 27 -4.56 -17.40 -8.82
C LEU A 27 -5.40 -16.28 -9.44
N LEU A 28 -4.88 -15.05 -9.49
CA LEU A 28 -5.62 -13.88 -9.98
C LEU A 28 -5.24 -13.46 -11.40
N GLY A 29 -4.44 -14.26 -12.12
CA GLY A 29 -4.12 -14.03 -13.54
C GLY A 29 -3.39 -12.71 -13.82
N GLY A 30 -2.65 -12.20 -12.83
CA GLY A 30 -1.94 -10.93 -12.92
C GLY A 30 -1.25 -10.58 -11.61
N VAL A 31 -0.11 -9.90 -11.70
CA VAL A 31 0.64 -9.42 -10.54
C VAL A 31 -0.29 -8.63 -9.62
N VAL A 32 -0.52 -9.12 -8.40
CA VAL A 32 -1.16 -8.35 -7.33
C VAL A 32 -0.17 -7.26 -6.95
N ARG A 33 -0.14 -6.22 -7.78
CA ARG A 33 0.47 -4.94 -7.47
C ARG A 33 -0.33 -4.43 -6.30
N GLU A 34 0.33 -4.34 -5.15
CA GLU A 34 -0.16 -3.66 -3.96
C GLU A 34 -1.03 -2.49 -4.43
N ARG A 35 -2.35 -2.54 -4.19
CA ARG A 35 -3.30 -1.55 -4.69
C ARG A 35 -2.73 -0.21 -4.28
N ARG A 36 -2.11 0.52 -5.22
CA ARG A 36 -1.57 1.85 -4.93
C ARG A 36 -2.78 2.69 -4.61
N VAL A 37 -3.05 2.82 -3.31
CA VAL A 37 -4.13 3.65 -2.81
C VAL A 37 -3.89 5.01 -3.46
N PRO A 38 -4.86 5.54 -4.22
CA PRO A 38 -4.67 6.80 -4.91
C PRO A 38 -4.28 7.84 -3.86
N LYS A 39 -3.07 8.36 -4.00
CA LYS A 39 -2.54 9.44 -3.18
C LYS A 39 -2.98 10.74 -3.81
N CYS A 40 -3.57 11.63 -3.04
CA CYS A 40 -3.96 12.93 -3.52
C CYS A 40 -2.72 13.74 -3.91
N SER A 41 -2.60 14.18 -5.16
CA SER A 41 -1.46 15.00 -5.61
C SER A 41 -1.44 16.40 -5.00
N LYS A 42 -2.48 16.81 -4.26
CA LYS A 42 -2.57 18.11 -3.58
C LYS A 42 -2.18 18.04 -2.11
N CYS A 43 -2.81 17.15 -1.34
CA CYS A 43 -2.56 17.03 0.10
C CYS A 43 -1.64 15.85 0.47
N ASN A 44 -1.23 15.02 -0.49
CA ASN A 44 -0.41 13.84 -0.26
C ASN A 44 -1.04 12.79 0.68
N GLU A 45 -2.36 12.81 0.89
CA GLU A 45 -3.04 11.80 1.68
C GLU A 45 -3.49 10.60 0.81
N PRO A 46 -3.35 9.36 1.30
CA PRO A 46 -3.89 8.18 0.63
C PRO A 46 -5.41 8.11 0.82
N GLY A 47 -6.14 7.71 -0.22
CA GLY A 47 -7.57 7.35 -0.14
C GLY A 47 -8.46 8.12 -1.11
N HIS A 48 -7.95 9.21 -1.70
CA HIS A 48 -8.70 10.02 -2.67
C HIS A 48 -7.76 10.61 -3.73
N ARG A 49 -8.30 10.96 -4.91
CA ARG A 49 -7.56 11.69 -5.96
C ARG A 49 -7.66 13.20 -5.73
N ALA A 50 -6.79 13.98 -6.36
CA ALA A 50 -6.80 15.45 -6.29
C ALA A 50 -8.17 16.10 -6.60
N SER A 51 -9.02 15.43 -7.41
CA SER A 51 -10.38 15.88 -7.73
C SER A 51 -11.39 15.69 -6.59
N ALA A 52 -11.16 14.73 -5.69
CA ALA A 52 -12.00 14.44 -4.52
C ALA A 52 -11.30 14.86 -3.22
N CYS A 53 -10.43 15.88 -3.29
CA CYS A 53 -9.70 16.37 -2.14
C CYS A 53 -10.65 17.05 -1.14
N PRO A 54 -10.74 16.59 0.12
CA PRO A 54 -11.66 17.15 1.11
C PRO A 54 -11.34 18.61 1.46
N SER A 55 -10.09 19.05 1.23
CA SER A 55 -9.70 20.46 1.37
C SER A 55 -10.44 21.40 0.41
N LYS A 56 -11.06 20.89 -0.67
CA LYS A 56 -11.95 21.68 -1.54
C LYS A 56 -13.42 21.61 -1.14
N THR A 57 -13.84 20.57 -0.42
CA THR A 57 -15.25 20.36 -0.07
C THR A 57 -15.63 20.97 1.27
N VAL A 58 -14.66 21.38 2.09
CA VAL A 58 -14.93 22.18 3.31
C VAL A 58 -15.59 23.54 3.01
N ASP A 59 -15.62 23.98 1.75
CA ASP A 59 -16.34 25.18 1.28
C ASP A 59 -17.74 24.88 0.69
N ALA A 60 -18.18 23.61 0.67
CA ALA A 60 -19.45 23.19 0.07
C ALA A 60 -20.34 22.37 1.02
N ALA A 61 -20.11 22.52 2.33
CA ALA A 61 -20.99 22.03 3.39
C ALA A 61 -21.21 23.13 4.43
N ASN A 62 -21.87 24.21 4.01
CA ASN A 62 -22.70 25.05 4.86
C ASN A 62 -23.95 25.43 4.06
#